data_AF-A0A969H2V7-F1
#
_entry.id   AF-A0A969H2V7-F1
#
_cell.length_a   1.000
_cell.length_b   1.000
_cell.length_c   1.000
_cell.angle_alpha   90.00
_cell.angle_beta   90.00
_cell.angle_gamma   90.00
#
_symmetry.space_group_name_H-M   'P 1'
#
loop_
_entity.id
_entity.type
_entity.pdbx_description
1 polymer ?
#
loop_
_entity_poly.entity_id
_entity_poly.type
_entity_poly.pdbx_seq_one_letter_code
_entity_poly.pdbx_strand_id
1 'polypeptide(L)'
;MPNPGRGVLELGSLLLYGIAFAYAHQKGIKDIYVGLTKLDADSSKEYSQGFLNAFSKLVEEAGYTSISLQAPFLTKTKGDGVKLSAENLELIRSTWSCIHDSDTHCGLCEGCLSRRQAFEQAGISDPAL
;
A
#
# COMPACT_ATOMS: atom_id res chain seq x y z
N MET A 1 5.20 13.55 -13.13
CA MET A 1 4.95 12.35 -13.96
C MET A 1 6.22 11.51 -13.94
N PRO A 2 6.20 10.24 -13.51
CA PRO A 2 7.40 9.42 -13.58
C PRO A 2 7.86 9.28 -15.03
N ASN A 3 9.17 9.36 -15.22
CA ASN A 3 9.84 9.41 -16.52
C ASN A 3 9.66 8.04 -17.22
N PRO A 4 9.07 7.96 -18.44
CA PRO A 4 8.70 6.70 -19.10
C PRO A 4 9.90 5.85 -19.59
N GLY A 5 11.12 6.08 -19.08
CA GLY A 5 12.36 5.42 -19.52
C GLY A 5 13.10 4.59 -18.46
N ARG A 6 12.57 4.40 -17.25
CA ARG A 6 13.20 3.55 -16.22
C ARG A 6 12.27 2.41 -15.79
N GLY A 7 12.49 1.23 -16.36
CA GLY A 7 12.26 -0.09 -15.73
C GLY A 7 11.02 -0.27 -14.83
N VAL A 8 9.89 0.35 -15.15
CA VAL A 8 8.64 0.07 -14.44
C VAL A 8 8.14 -1.26 -15.00
N LEU A 9 8.03 -2.25 -14.11
CA LEU A 9 7.42 -3.52 -14.47
C LEU A 9 5.90 -3.31 -14.53
N GLU A 10 5.40 -3.10 -15.73
CA GLU A 10 3.96 -3.11 -16.01
C GLU A 10 3.36 -4.42 -15.48
N LEU A 11 2.19 -4.33 -14.84
CA LEU A 11 1.51 -5.47 -14.21
C LEU A 11 2.28 -6.10 -13.04
N GLY A 12 3.24 -5.39 -12.43
CA GLY A 12 4.00 -5.88 -11.29
C GLY A 12 3.12 -6.30 -10.10
N SER A 13 1.95 -5.68 -9.91
CA SER A 13 1.02 -6.10 -8.85
C SER A 13 0.44 -7.49 -9.08
N LEU A 14 0.27 -7.94 -10.33
CA LEU A 14 -0.21 -9.30 -10.63
C LEU A 14 0.75 -10.35 -10.09
N LEU A 15 2.06 -10.12 -10.23
CA LEU A 15 3.07 -11.04 -9.69
C LEU A 15 3.00 -11.09 -8.16
N LEU A 16 2.89 -9.94 -7.52
CA LEU A 16 2.80 -9.84 -6.05
C LEU A 16 1.52 -10.50 -5.53
N TYR A 17 0.38 -10.26 -6.18
CA TYR A 17 -0.89 -10.90 -5.81
C TYR A 17 -0.82 -12.40 -6.04
N GLY A 18 -0.32 -12.87 -7.19
CA GLY A 18 -0.15 -14.30 -7.44
C GLY A 18 0.68 -15.02 -6.36
N ILE A 19 1.81 -14.41 -5.95
CA ILE A 19 2.63 -14.92 -4.85
C ILE A 19 1.85 -14.93 -3.52
N ALA A 20 1.18 -13.83 -3.19
CA ALA A 20 0.42 -13.70 -1.95
C ALA A 20 -0.74 -14.72 -1.87
N PHE A 21 -1.45 -14.94 -2.97
CA PHE A 21 -2.52 -15.94 -3.07
C PHE A 21 -1.98 -17.36 -2.92
N ALA A 22 -0.89 -17.70 -3.61
CA ALA A 22 -0.27 -19.03 -3.47
C ALA A 22 0.14 -19.31 -2.02
N TYR A 23 0.75 -18.32 -1.36
CA TYR A 23 1.10 -18.40 0.06
C TYR A 23 -0.14 -18.52 0.96
N ALA A 24 -1.15 -17.67 0.73
CA ALA A 24 -2.38 -17.67 1.51
C ALA A 24 -3.12 -19.01 1.41
N HIS A 25 -3.23 -19.57 0.21
CA HIS A 25 -3.82 -20.90 -0.01
C HIS A 25 -3.09 -21.98 0.77
N GLN A 26 -1.76 -22.04 0.68
CA GLN A 26 -0.95 -23.03 1.40
C GLN A 26 -1.12 -22.92 2.92
N LYS A 27 -1.41 -21.72 3.43
CA LYS A 27 -1.57 -21.44 4.87
C LYS A 27 -3.03 -21.43 5.34
N GLY A 28 -4.01 -21.62 4.46
CA GLY A 28 -5.43 -21.48 4.79
C GLY A 28 -5.85 -20.06 5.20
N ILE A 29 -5.13 -19.03 4.74
CA ILE A 29 -5.45 -17.62 4.96
C ILE A 29 -6.51 -17.20 3.94
N LYS A 30 -7.53 -16.46 4.40
CA LYS A 30 -8.69 -16.05 3.60
C LYS A 30 -8.66 -14.59 3.16
N ASP A 31 -7.87 -13.77 3.84
CA ASP A 31 -7.85 -12.34 3.60
C ASP A 31 -6.42 -11.86 3.40
N ILE A 32 -6.18 -11.20 2.26
CA ILE A 32 -4.92 -10.56 1.92
C ILE A 32 -5.17 -9.06 1.91
N TYR A 33 -4.48 -8.34 2.79
CA TYR A 33 -4.58 -6.88 2.87
C TYR A 33 -3.48 -6.22 2.06
N VAL A 34 -3.86 -5.27 1.21
CA VAL A 34 -2.95 -4.45 0.40
C VAL A 34 -3.02 -3.00 0.84
N GLY A 35 -1.85 -2.37 0.96
CA GLY A 35 -1.69 -1.00 1.44
C GLY A 35 -1.96 0.08 0.40
N LEU A 36 -2.86 -0.15 -0.56
CA LEU A 36 -3.19 0.81 -1.60
C LEU A 36 -4.00 1.98 -1.05
N THR A 37 -3.62 3.19 -1.43
CA THR A 37 -4.28 4.45 -1.03
C THR A 37 -5.11 5.03 -2.18
N LYS A 38 -5.86 6.10 -1.88
CA LYS A 38 -6.56 6.87 -2.92
C LYS A 38 -5.62 7.38 -4.03
N LEU A 39 -4.42 7.80 -3.66
CA LEU A 39 -3.43 8.27 -4.64
C LEU A 39 -3.04 7.17 -5.63
N ASP A 40 -2.89 5.94 -5.15
CA ASP A 40 -2.54 4.80 -5.99
C ASP A 40 -3.68 4.47 -6.95
N ALA A 41 -4.92 4.39 -6.44
CA ALA A 41 -6.12 4.15 -7.23
C ALA A 41 -6.33 5.19 -8.34
N ASP A 42 -6.02 6.46 -8.05
CA ASP A 42 -6.13 7.56 -9.01
C ASP A 42 -4.96 7.58 -10.02
N SER A 43 -3.85 6.90 -9.73
CA SER A 43 -2.64 6.87 -10.58
C SER A 43 -2.68 5.81 -11.68
N SER A 44 -3.34 4.67 -11.44
CA SER A 44 -3.41 3.56 -12.40
C SER A 44 -4.62 2.67 -12.15
N LYS A 45 -5.19 2.13 -13.24
CA LYS A 45 -6.29 1.15 -13.17
C LYS A 45 -5.88 -0.15 -12.49
N GLU A 46 -4.59 -0.48 -12.50
CA GLU A 46 -4.01 -1.67 -11.82
C GLU A 46 -4.26 -1.64 -10.31
N TYR A 47 -4.39 -0.46 -9.71
CA TYR A 47 -4.62 -0.31 -8.27
C TYR A 47 -6.09 -0.07 -7.93
N SER A 48 -7.00 -0.13 -8.91
CA SER A 48 -8.42 0.16 -8.69
C SER A 48 -9.18 -0.98 -8.01
N GLN A 49 -10.30 -0.65 -7.35
CA GLN A 49 -11.20 -1.67 -6.79
C GLN A 49 -11.68 -2.66 -7.85
N GLY A 50 -11.92 -2.19 -9.08
CA GLY A 50 -12.33 -3.03 -10.19
C GLY A 50 -11.28 -4.09 -10.53
N PHE A 51 -10.00 -3.72 -10.48
CA PHE A 51 -8.90 -4.65 -10.72
C PHE A 51 -8.76 -5.69 -9.61
N LEU A 52 -8.81 -5.27 -8.34
CA LEU A 52 -8.79 -6.18 -7.19
C LEU A 52 -9.94 -7.20 -7.23
N ASN A 53 -11.14 -6.74 -7.61
CA ASN A 53 -12.31 -7.60 -7.78
C ASN A 53 -12.13 -8.58 -8.95
N ALA A 54 -11.59 -8.12 -10.09
CA ALA A 54 -11.33 -8.98 -11.24
C ALA A 54 -10.29 -10.06 -10.93
N PHE A 55 -9.23 -9.70 -10.18
CA PHE A 55 -8.21 -10.66 -9.76
C PHE A 55 -8.77 -11.71 -8.79
N SER A 56 -9.60 -11.29 -7.81
CA SER A 56 -10.24 -12.24 -6.89
C SER A 56 -11.13 -13.23 -7.65
N LYS A 57 -11.90 -12.76 -8.64
CA LYS A 57 -12.69 -13.63 -9.53
C LYS A 57 -11.84 -14.60 -10.35
N LEU A 58 -10.69 -14.16 -10.87
CA LEU A 58 -9.77 -15.03 -11.61
C LEU A 58 -9.32 -16.22 -10.74
N VAL A 59 -9.04 -15.97 -9.46
CA VAL A 59 -8.63 -17.01 -8.51
C VAL A 59 -9.80 -17.95 -8.18
N GLU A 60 -11.02 -17.41 -8.04
CA GLU A 60 -12.24 -18.21 -7.88
C GLU A 60 -12.47 -19.16 -9.07
N GLU A 61 -12.30 -18.69 -10.31
CA GLU A 61 -12.41 -19.51 -11.53
C GLU A 61 -11.37 -20.64 -11.58
N ALA A 62 -10.20 -20.44 -10.97
CA ALA A 62 -9.19 -21.48 -10.81
C ALA A 62 -9.54 -22.54 -9.73
N GLY A 63 -10.71 -22.41 -9.08
CA GLY A 63 -11.20 -23.33 -8.06
C GLY A 63 -10.77 -22.96 -6.63
N TYR A 64 -10.04 -21.85 -6.46
CA TYR A 64 -9.55 -21.39 -5.16
C TYR A 64 -10.51 -20.35 -4.58
N THR A 65 -11.70 -20.83 -4.20
CA THR A 65 -12.69 -19.99 -3.52
C THR A 65 -12.23 -19.69 -2.09
N SER A 66 -12.60 -18.52 -1.55
CA SER A 66 -12.37 -18.04 -0.17
C SER A 66 -11.16 -17.15 0.12
N ILE A 67 -10.34 -16.76 -0.86
CA ILE A 67 -9.27 -15.78 -0.64
C ILE A 67 -9.66 -14.43 -1.26
N SER A 68 -9.65 -13.36 -0.45
CA SER A 68 -10.08 -12.02 -0.84
C SER A 68 -8.94 -10.99 -0.75
N LEU A 69 -8.88 -10.08 -1.73
CA LEU A 69 -8.01 -8.90 -1.66
C LEU A 69 -8.75 -7.73 -1.00
N GLN A 70 -8.20 -7.23 0.09
CA GLN A 70 -8.74 -6.13 0.88
C GLN A 70 -7.84 -4.90 0.77
N ALA A 71 -8.39 -3.77 0.34
CA ALA A 71 -7.66 -2.50 0.24
C ALA A 71 -8.31 -1.43 1.14
N PRO A 72 -8.10 -1.49 2.47
CA PRO A 72 -8.83 -0.64 3.43
C PRO A 72 -8.54 0.86 3.28
N PHE A 73 -7.43 1.22 2.63
CA PHE A 73 -7.02 2.61 2.42
C PHE A 73 -7.35 3.14 1.01
N LEU A 74 -8.00 2.35 0.17
CA LEU A 74 -8.17 2.65 -1.26
C LEU A 74 -8.91 3.97 -1.54
N THR A 75 -9.77 4.39 -0.62
CA THR A 75 -10.53 5.66 -0.72
C THR A 75 -10.01 6.74 0.23
N LYS A 76 -8.90 6.47 0.93
CA LYS A 76 -8.34 7.31 1.99
C LYS A 76 -7.08 8.02 1.50
N THR A 77 -6.90 9.26 1.95
CA THR A 77 -5.63 9.98 1.79
C THR A 77 -4.59 9.42 2.78
N LYS A 78 -3.30 9.71 2.56
CA LYS A 78 -2.27 9.35 3.54
C LYS A 78 -2.49 10.05 4.89
N GLY A 79 -3.01 11.29 4.89
CA GLY A 79 -3.41 11.98 6.11
C GLY A 79 -4.52 11.27 6.88
N ASP A 80 -5.51 10.70 6.18
CA ASP A 80 -6.53 9.85 6.83
C ASP A 80 -5.91 8.59 7.43
N GLY A 81 -4.93 7.99 6.74
CA GLY A 81 -4.14 6.87 7.27
C GLY A 81 -3.42 7.22 8.57
N VAL A 82 -2.80 8.41 8.64
CA VAL A 82 -2.15 8.91 9.87
C VAL A 82 -3.17 9.20 10.97
N LYS A 83 -4.36 9.73 10.65
CA LYS A 83 -5.42 9.91 11.67
C LYS A 83 -5.87 8.59 12.27
N LEU A 84 -5.94 7.52 11.47
CA LEU A 84 -6.29 6.18 11.94
C LEU A 84 -5.20 5.57 12.85
N SER A 85 -3.96 6.03 12.75
CA SER A 85 -2.86 5.56 13.59
C SER A 85 -2.64 6.39 14.85
N ALA A 86 -3.49 7.39 15.12
CA ALA A 86 -3.35 8.30 16.26
C ALA A 86 -3.27 7.57 17.61
N GLU A 87 -3.96 6.44 17.78
CA GLU A 87 -3.92 5.63 19.00
C GLU A 87 -2.67 4.75 19.10
N ASN A 88 -1.88 4.63 18.03
CA ASN A 88 -0.75 3.71 17.90
C ASN A 88 0.49 4.39 17.30
N LEU A 89 0.76 5.65 17.67
CA LEU A 89 1.88 6.42 17.11
C LEU A 89 3.25 5.78 17.33
N GLU A 90 3.44 4.99 18.39
CA GLU A 90 4.70 4.27 18.62
C GLU A 90 4.97 3.20 17.52
N LEU A 91 3.92 2.56 17.01
CA LEU A 91 4.06 1.67 15.85
C LEU A 91 4.53 2.46 14.63
N ILE A 92 3.96 3.66 14.42
CA ILE A 92 4.31 4.52 13.28
C ILE A 92 5.72 5.10 13.40
N ARG A 93 6.22 5.33 14.61
CA ARG A 93 7.61 5.69 14.87
C ARG A 93 8.58 4.64 14.35
N SER A 94 8.18 3.37 14.42
CA SER A 94 8.98 2.23 13.99
C SER A 94 8.89 1.93 12.48
N THR A 95 8.18 2.76 11.70
CA THR A 95 8.01 2.56 10.26
C THR A 95 9.02 3.34 9.43
N TRP A 96 9.34 2.81 8.26
CA TRP A 96 10.27 3.44 7.31
C TRP A 96 9.54 3.94 6.06
N SER A 97 9.83 5.17 5.65
CA SER A 97 9.31 5.75 4.40
C SER A 97 10.42 6.40 3.57
N CYS A 98 11.63 6.54 4.11
CA CYS A 98 12.74 7.09 3.37
C CYS A 98 13.14 6.13 2.25
N ILE A 99 13.48 6.66 1.08
CA ILE A 99 13.94 5.85 -0.06
C ILE A 99 15.41 5.47 0.13
N HIS A 100 16.13 6.21 0.96
CA HIS A 100 17.50 5.89 1.33
C HIS A 100 17.50 4.92 2.51
N ASP A 101 18.49 4.03 2.51
CA ASP A 101 18.80 3.15 3.62
C ASP A 101 19.83 3.84 4.52
N SER A 102 19.39 4.30 5.68
CA SER A 102 20.18 5.06 6.65
C SER A 102 19.61 4.90 8.06
N ASP A 103 20.31 5.39 9.07
CA ASP A 103 19.85 5.26 10.46
C ASP A 103 18.63 6.13 10.79
N THR A 104 18.45 7.24 10.06
CA THR A 104 17.34 8.19 10.25
C THR A 104 16.74 8.63 8.92
N HIS A 105 15.46 9.02 8.91
CA HIS A 105 14.82 9.59 7.71
C HIS A 105 15.56 10.84 7.23
N CYS A 106 15.94 10.89 5.95
CA CYS A 106 16.72 12.01 5.41
C CYS A 106 15.97 13.37 5.36
N GLY A 107 14.64 13.36 5.49
CA GLY A 107 13.80 14.57 5.48
C GLY A 107 13.63 15.26 4.11
N LEU A 108 14.28 14.76 3.05
CA LEU A 108 14.35 15.44 1.74
C LEU A 108 13.88 14.59 0.55
N CYS A 109 13.90 13.26 0.63
CA CYS A 109 13.44 12.39 -0.46
C CYS A 109 11.91 12.38 -0.58
N GLU A 110 11.38 11.94 -1.73
CA GLU A 110 9.93 11.90 -2.00
C GLU A 110 9.14 11.16 -0.91
N GLY A 111 9.66 10.04 -0.41
CA GLY A 111 9.03 9.30 0.68
C GLY A 111 8.99 10.07 2.01
N CYS A 112 10.06 10.78 2.37
CA CYS A 112 10.09 11.64 3.55
C CYS A 112 9.16 12.85 3.41
N LEU A 113 9.14 13.49 2.24
CA LEU A 113 8.26 14.64 1.97
C LEU A 113 6.78 14.21 2.00
N SER A 114 6.45 13.07 1.39
CA SER A 114 5.10 12.51 1.42
C SER A 114 4.65 12.15 2.83
N ARG A 115 5.55 11.59 3.66
CA ARG A 115 5.28 11.33 5.08
C ARG A 115 4.98 12.62 5.84
N ARG A 116 5.85 13.64 5.73
CA ARG A 116 5.66 14.94 6.39
C ARG A 116 4.30 15.55 6.02
N GLN A 117 3.97 15.60 4.73
CA GLN A 117 2.69 16.11 4.26
C GLN A 117 1.49 15.34 4.83
N ALA A 118 1.60 14.02 4.98
CA ALA A 118 0.53 13.20 5.57
C ALA A 118 0.29 13.56 7.05
N PHE A 119 1.36 13.75 7.83
CA PHE A 119 1.27 14.19 9.23
C PHE A 119 0.73 15.62 9.36
N GLU A 120 1.17 16.54 8.50
CA GLU A 120 0.65 17.91 8.43
C GLU A 120 -0.86 17.93 8.11
N GLN A 121 -1.30 17.15 7.12
CA GLN A 121 -2.73 16.99 6.78
C GLN A 121 -3.55 16.35 7.91
N ALA A 122 -2.92 15.49 8.71
CA ALA A 122 -3.54 14.87 9.86
C ALA A 122 -3.66 15.81 11.07
N GLY A 123 -2.85 16.89 11.13
CA GLY A 123 -2.72 17.73 12.31
C GLY A 123 -2.05 17.01 13.48
N ILE A 124 -1.21 16.00 13.19
CA ILE A 124 -0.53 15.16 14.17
C ILE A 124 0.99 15.34 14.00
N SER A 125 1.74 15.45 15.09
CA SER A 125 3.20 15.47 15.05
C SER A 125 3.77 14.10 14.68
N ASP A 126 4.73 14.08 13.75
CA ASP A 126 5.41 12.84 13.35
C ASP A 126 6.34 12.35 14.48
N PRO A 127 6.13 11.15 15.04
CA PRO A 127 6.95 10.65 16.15
C PRO A 127 8.36 10.18 15.72
N ALA A 128 8.62 10.10 14.40
CA ALA A 128 9.91 9.71 13.84
C ALA A 128 10.81 10.91 13.43
N LEU A 129 10.32 12.14 13.58
CA LEU A 129 11.04 13.38 13.25
C LEU A 129 11.35 14.21 14.50
#